data_AF-A0A380H6X6-F1
#
_entry.id   AF-A0A380H6X6-F1
#
_cell.length_a   1.000
_cell.length_b   1.000
_cell.length_c   1.000
_cell.angle_alpha   90.00
_cell.angle_beta   90.00
_cell.angle_gamma   90.00
#
_symmetry.space_group_name_H-M   'P 1'
#
loop_
_entity.id
_entity.type
_entity.pdbx_description
1 polymer ?
#
loop_
_entity_poly.entity_id
_entity_poly.type
_entity_poly.pdbx_seq_one_letter_code
_entity_poly.pdbx_strand_id
1 'polypeptide(L)'
;MESRSWGVRLGELSSLIFPFLAIFADKRDSLLNYLIVSIFTISYVTMILFYKHLSNSILYVLLVIHYLGIFYFVYSLFFFFSAFALPFMFNVKILSKEFITFLISMITCLILTYKFNSTYVVLLSAFYLVILIVAIGIKIETNVL
;
A
#
# COMPACT_ATOMS: atom_id res chain seq x y z
N MET A 1 11.83 18.29 -9.70
CA MET A 1 10.86 17.77 -8.70
C MET A 1 11.37 18.09 -7.30
N GLU A 2 10.70 19.01 -6.61
CA GLU A 2 11.05 19.50 -5.26
C GLU A 2 11.18 18.38 -4.21
N SER A 3 11.95 18.65 -3.15
CA SER A 3 12.02 17.79 -1.97
C SER A 3 10.71 17.88 -1.19
N ARG A 4 9.98 16.75 -1.07
CA ARG A 4 8.76 16.66 -0.25
C ARG A 4 9.07 17.05 1.21
N SER A 5 8.18 17.85 1.79
CA SER A 5 8.19 18.19 3.22
C SER A 5 8.16 16.93 4.09
N TRP A 6 8.91 16.97 5.19
CA TRP A 6 8.95 15.89 6.17
C TRP A 6 7.57 15.54 6.75
N GLY A 7 6.64 16.50 6.84
CA GLY A 7 5.28 16.25 7.33
C GLY A 7 4.51 15.24 6.47
N VAL A 8 4.68 15.30 5.14
CA VAL A 8 4.04 14.36 4.20
C VAL A 8 4.63 12.96 4.36
N ARG A 9 5.95 12.85 4.50
CA ARG A 9 6.65 11.57 4.71
C ARG A 9 6.26 10.92 6.03
N LEU A 10 6.08 11.73 7.10
CA LEU A 10 5.64 11.24 8.39
C LEU A 10 4.18 10.76 8.35
N GLY A 11 3.31 11.47 7.62
CA GLY A 11 1.95 11.01 7.34
C GLY A 11 1.93 9.66 6.63
N GLU A 12 2.76 9.49 5.60
CA GLU A 12 2.92 8.20 4.92
C GLU A 12 3.53 7.13 5.83
N LEU A 13 4.52 7.44 6.66
CA LEU A 13 5.10 6.47 7.59
C LEU A 13 4.11 6.02 8.68
N SER A 14 3.12 6.85 9.02
CA SER A 14 2.13 6.53 10.05
C SER A 14 1.32 5.27 9.73
N SER A 15 1.14 4.91 8.44
CA SER A 15 0.48 3.66 8.08
C SER A 15 1.26 2.40 8.45
N LEU A 16 2.53 2.50 8.88
CA LEU A 16 3.25 1.38 9.52
C LEU A 16 2.68 0.98 10.88
N ILE A 17 1.83 1.79 11.51
CA ILE A 17 1.14 1.39 12.75
C ILE A 17 0.30 0.14 12.52
N PHE A 18 -0.39 0.05 11.38
CA PHE A 18 -1.29 -1.07 11.10
C PHE A 18 -0.54 -2.43 11.02
N PRO A 19 0.61 -2.56 10.32
CA PRO A 19 1.35 -3.83 10.27
C PRO A 19 1.89 -4.25 11.62
N PHE A 20 2.31 -3.30 12.44
CA PHE A 20 2.75 -3.60 13.80
C PHE A 20 1.59 -4.11 14.66
N LEU A 21 0.40 -3.52 14.55
CA LEU A 21 -0.80 -4.02 15.23
C LEU A 21 -1.20 -5.43 14.75
N ALA A 22 -1.01 -5.72 13.45
CA ALA A 22 -1.31 -7.02 12.88
C ALA A 22 -0.49 -8.17 13.51
N ILE A 23 0.77 -7.92 13.91
CA ILE A 23 1.58 -8.91 14.64
C ILE A 23 0.88 -9.37 15.92
N PHE A 24 0.30 -8.44 16.67
CA PHE A 24 -0.31 -8.73 17.97
C PHE A 24 -1.74 -9.27 17.85
N ALA A 25 -2.42 -8.97 16.75
CA ALA A 25 -3.78 -9.46 16.49
C ALA A 25 -3.81 -10.88 15.92
N ASP A 26 -2.75 -11.31 15.24
CA ASP A 26 -2.70 -12.58 14.54
C ASP A 26 -2.17 -13.71 15.43
N LYS A 27 -2.86 -14.86 15.41
CA LYS A 27 -2.50 -16.06 16.19
C LYS A 27 -1.65 -17.07 15.38
N ARG A 28 -1.29 -16.73 14.15
CA ARG A 28 -0.41 -17.53 13.27
C ARG A 28 1.03 -17.62 13.81
N ASP A 29 1.80 -18.57 13.29
CA ASP A 29 3.17 -18.86 13.74
C ASP A 29 4.02 -17.59 13.88
N SER A 30 4.51 -17.37 15.09
CA SER A 30 5.13 -16.10 15.46
C SER A 30 6.36 -15.77 14.60
N LEU A 31 7.18 -16.76 14.24
CA LEU A 31 8.45 -16.50 13.55
C LEU A 31 8.23 -16.06 12.10
N LEU A 32 7.32 -16.73 11.39
CA LEU A 32 6.98 -16.39 10.00
C LEU A 32 6.27 -15.04 9.92
N ASN A 33 5.40 -14.73 10.89
CA ASN A 33 4.77 -13.40 11.01
C ASN A 33 5.79 -12.28 11.17
N TYR A 34 6.75 -12.43 12.10
CA TYR A 34 7.81 -11.43 12.31
C TYR A 34 8.67 -11.22 11.06
N LEU A 35 9.01 -12.30 10.35
CA LEU A 35 9.79 -12.24 9.13
C LEU A 35 9.04 -11.49 8.03
N ILE A 36 7.76 -11.78 7.82
CA ILE A 36 6.96 -11.11 6.78
C ILE A 36 6.73 -9.64 7.13
N VAL A 37 6.43 -9.28 8.39
CA VAL A 37 6.31 -7.86 8.77
C VAL A 37 7.63 -7.12 8.62
N SER A 38 8.77 -7.76 8.90
CA SER A 38 10.08 -7.15 8.70
C SER A 38 10.34 -6.85 7.23
N ILE A 39 10.09 -7.81 6.34
CA ILE A 39 10.21 -7.62 4.87
C ILE A 39 9.27 -6.51 4.38
N PHE A 40 8.01 -6.54 4.85
CA PHE A 40 7.02 -5.52 4.51
C PHE A 40 7.48 -4.13 4.93
N THR A 41 7.96 -3.98 6.18
CA THR A 41 8.43 -2.72 6.75
C THR A 41 9.67 -2.20 6.03
N ILE A 42 10.65 -3.07 5.75
CA ILE A 42 11.87 -2.70 5.01
C ILE A 42 11.50 -2.25 3.60
N SER A 43 10.67 -3.02 2.88
CA SER A 43 10.22 -2.65 1.54
C SER A 43 9.55 -1.28 1.55
N TYR A 44 8.67 -1.07 2.52
CA TYR A 44 7.92 0.15 2.70
C TYR A 44 8.76 1.39 3.00
N VAL A 45 9.60 1.32 4.03
CA VAL A 45 10.49 2.42 4.44
C VAL A 45 11.44 2.76 3.30
N THR A 46 11.93 1.73 2.59
CA THR A 46 12.80 1.90 1.43
C THR A 46 12.11 2.70 0.33
N MET A 47 10.86 2.35 -0.01
CA MET A 47 10.09 3.10 -1.00
C MET A 47 9.87 4.55 -0.57
N ILE A 48 9.48 4.84 0.68
CA ILE A 48 9.18 6.23 1.10
C ILE A 48 10.44 7.09 1.18
N LEU A 49 11.48 6.60 1.84
CA LEU A 49 12.66 7.42 2.15
C LEU A 49 13.62 7.54 0.96
N PHE A 50 13.75 6.48 0.17
CA PHE A 50 14.79 6.38 -0.85
C PHE A 50 14.25 6.44 -2.29
N TYR A 51 12.97 6.76 -2.52
CA TYR A 51 12.41 6.76 -3.89
C TYR A 51 13.21 7.58 -4.92
N LYS A 52 13.82 8.70 -4.50
CA LYS A 52 14.64 9.55 -5.40
C LYS A 52 15.95 8.89 -5.84
N HIS A 53 16.44 7.92 -5.06
CA HIS A 53 17.71 7.24 -5.29
C HIS A 53 17.53 5.86 -5.92
N LEU A 54 16.29 5.41 -6.11
CA LEU A 54 15.97 4.09 -6.64
C LEU A 54 15.46 4.21 -8.08
N SER A 55 15.76 3.21 -8.90
CA SER A 55 15.19 3.13 -10.25
C SER A 55 13.72 2.75 -10.19
N ASN A 56 12.93 3.16 -11.19
CA ASN A 56 11.52 2.81 -11.30
C ASN A 56 11.28 1.30 -11.27
N SER A 57 12.21 0.50 -11.80
CA SER A 57 12.14 -0.96 -11.76
C SER A 57 12.27 -1.50 -10.34
N ILE A 58 13.20 -0.97 -9.55
CA ILE A 58 13.38 -1.38 -8.14
C ILE A 58 12.16 -0.96 -7.32
N LEU A 59 11.67 0.27 -7.51
CA LEU A 59 10.44 0.73 -6.85
C LEU A 59 9.26 -0.16 -7.18
N TYR A 60 9.10 -0.58 -8.43
CA TYR A 60 8.03 -1.48 -8.83
C TYR A 60 8.16 -2.86 -8.17
N VAL A 61 9.37 -3.42 -8.07
CA VAL A 61 9.60 -4.69 -7.35
C VAL A 61 9.26 -4.55 -5.87
N LEU A 62 9.67 -3.46 -5.22
CA LEU A 62 9.33 -3.18 -3.83
C LEU A 62 7.81 -3.06 -3.64
N LEU A 63 7.11 -2.41 -4.58
CA LEU A 63 5.64 -2.30 -4.58
C LEU A 63 4.96 -3.67 -4.68
N VAL A 64 5.46 -4.57 -5.54
CA VAL A 64 4.91 -5.93 -5.66
C VAL A 64 5.16 -6.73 -4.38
N ILE A 65 6.38 -6.68 -3.82
CA ILE A 65 6.71 -7.33 -2.53
C ILE A 65 5.79 -6.81 -1.43
N HIS A 66 5.53 -5.49 -1.42
CA HIS A 66 4.64 -4.87 -0.46
C HIS A 66 3.21 -5.42 -0.57
N TYR A 67 2.66 -5.52 -1.79
CA TYR A 67 1.34 -6.12 -2.00
C TYR A 67 1.26 -7.60 -1.63
N LEU A 68 2.31 -8.39 -1.87
CA LEU A 68 2.37 -9.77 -1.41
C LEU A 68 2.27 -9.86 0.13
N GLY A 69 2.91 -8.92 0.84
CA GLY A 69 2.76 -8.80 2.29
C GLY A 69 1.33 -8.46 2.72
N ILE A 70 0.64 -7.56 1.99
CA ILE A 70 -0.78 -7.25 2.26
C ILE A 70 -1.65 -8.51 2.12
N PHE A 71 -1.44 -9.33 1.09
CA PHE A 71 -2.20 -10.56 0.87
C PHE A 71 -2.03 -11.57 2.01
N TYR A 72 -0.82 -11.66 2.57
CA TYR A 72 -0.54 -12.56 3.69
C TYR A 72 -1.35 -12.21 4.93
N PHE A 73 -1.39 -10.93 5.27
CA PHE A 73 -2.06 -10.44 6.47
C PHE A 73 -3.58 -10.33 6.32
N VAL A 74 -4.11 -10.23 5.10
CA VAL A 74 -5.55 -10.03 4.82
C VAL A 74 -6.11 -8.78 5.55
N TYR A 75 -5.23 -7.85 5.94
CA TYR A 75 -5.63 -6.60 6.57
C TYR A 75 -5.63 -5.49 5.52
N SER A 76 -6.82 -5.05 5.21
CA SER A 76 -7.11 -4.21 4.08
C SER A 76 -6.83 -2.72 4.30
N LEU A 77 -6.59 -2.34 5.56
CA LEU A 77 -6.17 -0.99 5.95
C LEU A 77 -4.79 -0.62 5.37
N PHE A 78 -3.99 -1.60 4.93
CA PHE A 78 -2.71 -1.36 4.25
C PHE A 78 -2.85 -0.73 2.86
N PHE A 79 -4.03 -0.79 2.24
CA PHE A 79 -4.25 -0.16 0.94
C PHE A 79 -4.35 1.37 1.01
N PHE A 80 -4.63 1.95 2.18
CA PHE A 80 -4.63 3.40 2.36
C PHE A 80 -3.26 4.00 2.04
N PHE A 81 -2.18 3.27 2.34
CA PHE A 81 -0.84 3.67 1.96
C PHE A 81 -0.67 3.76 0.45
N SER A 82 -1.12 2.75 -0.31
CA SER A 82 -0.95 2.74 -1.76
C SER A 82 -1.66 3.90 -2.44
N ALA A 83 -2.79 4.37 -1.90
CA ALA A 83 -3.44 5.60 -2.37
C ALA A 83 -2.57 6.86 -2.20
N PHE A 84 -1.76 6.93 -1.13
CA PHE A 84 -0.81 8.03 -0.92
C PHE A 84 0.55 7.80 -1.58
N ALA A 85 0.98 6.56 -1.82
CA ALA A 85 2.30 6.28 -2.36
C ALA A 85 2.33 6.28 -3.90
N LEU A 86 1.28 5.75 -4.55
CA LEU A 86 1.24 5.57 -6.00
C LEU A 86 1.35 6.89 -6.76
N PRO A 87 0.51 7.92 -6.51
CA PRO A 87 0.54 9.16 -7.28
C PRO A 87 1.88 9.87 -7.18
N PHE A 88 2.52 9.81 -6.01
CA PHE A 88 3.72 10.59 -5.71
C PHE A 88 5.04 9.88 -6.05
N MET A 89 5.13 8.55 -5.90
CA MET A 89 6.39 7.83 -6.14
C MET A 89 6.59 7.47 -7.62
N PHE A 90 5.50 7.32 -8.37
CA PHE A 90 5.56 6.73 -9.71
C PHE A 90 5.06 7.64 -10.84
N ASN A 91 4.67 8.88 -10.56
CA ASN A 91 4.13 9.83 -11.55
C ASN A 91 3.10 9.16 -12.49
N VAL A 92 2.18 8.41 -11.87
CA VAL A 92 1.38 7.37 -12.55
C VAL A 92 0.30 7.95 -13.44
N LYS A 93 0.29 7.52 -14.71
CA LYS A 93 -0.89 7.64 -15.58
C LYS A 93 -1.98 6.67 -15.09
N ILE A 94 -3.27 6.96 -15.34
CA ILE A 94 -4.41 6.09 -14.91
C ILE A 94 -4.31 4.70 -15.57
N LEU A 95 -3.51 4.57 -16.63
CA LEU A 95 -3.20 3.33 -17.33
C LEU A 95 -1.74 2.89 -17.16
N SER A 96 -1.07 3.36 -16.10
CA SER A 96 0.27 2.88 -15.76
C SER A 96 0.21 1.46 -15.19
N LYS A 97 1.28 0.69 -15.39
CA LYS A 97 1.37 -0.68 -14.87
C LYS A 97 1.22 -0.72 -13.34
N GLU A 98 1.71 0.30 -12.64
CA GLU A 98 1.65 0.44 -11.20
C GLU A 98 0.20 0.60 -10.70
N PHE A 99 -0.60 1.42 -11.38
CA PHE A 99 -2.01 1.62 -11.04
C PHE A 99 -2.85 0.39 -11.36
N ILE A 100 -2.54 -0.31 -12.46
CA ILE A 100 -3.18 -1.59 -12.79
C ILE A 100 -2.84 -2.65 -11.73
N THR A 101 -1.58 -2.75 -11.31
CA THR A 101 -1.17 -3.68 -10.23
C THR A 101 -1.89 -3.36 -8.92
N PHE A 102 -2.12 -2.08 -8.62
CA PHE A 102 -2.91 -1.65 -7.47
C PHE A 102 -4.38 -2.08 -7.56
N LEU A 103 -5.04 -1.89 -8.71
CA LEU A 103 -6.42 -2.35 -8.91
C LEU A 103 -6.52 -3.88 -8.80
N ILE A 104 -5.58 -4.60 -9.41
CA ILE A 104 -5.51 -6.06 -9.32
C ILE A 104 -5.36 -6.49 -7.86
N SER A 105 -4.46 -5.86 -7.10
CA SER A 105 -4.26 -6.24 -5.70
C SER A 105 -5.47 -5.94 -4.82
N MET A 106 -6.19 -4.85 -5.06
CA MET A 106 -7.47 -4.59 -4.40
C MET A 106 -8.50 -5.70 -4.70
N ILE A 107 -8.68 -6.06 -5.97
CA ILE A 107 -9.60 -7.13 -6.37
C ILE A 107 -9.19 -8.47 -5.75
N THR A 108 -7.91 -8.84 -5.82
CA THR A 108 -7.39 -10.05 -5.19
C THR A 108 -7.67 -10.07 -3.70
N CYS A 109 -7.48 -8.95 -3.00
CA CYS A 109 -7.73 -8.86 -1.57
C CYS A 109 -9.23 -8.98 -1.24
N LEU A 110 -10.14 -8.46 -2.07
CA LEU A 110 -11.58 -8.68 -1.92
C LEU A 110 -11.94 -10.17 -2.09
N ILE A 111 -11.35 -10.84 -3.08
CA ILE A 111 -11.57 -12.28 -3.31
C ILE A 111 -11.07 -13.10 -2.12
N LEU A 112 -9.88 -12.80 -1.60
CA LEU A 112 -9.33 -13.46 -0.41
C LEU A 112 -10.23 -13.20 0.81
N THR A 113 -10.63 -11.96 1.04
CA THR A 113 -11.54 -11.60 2.14
C THR A 113 -12.86 -12.34 2.04
N TYR A 114 -13.45 -12.44 0.84
CA TYR A 114 -14.69 -13.20 0.63
C TYR A 114 -14.54 -14.67 1.03
N LYS A 115 -13.38 -15.29 0.73
CA LYS A 115 -13.11 -16.69 1.09
C LYS A 115 -12.87 -16.89 2.58
N PHE A 116 -12.16 -15.99 3.25
CA PHE A 116 -11.80 -16.14 4.66
C PHE A 116 -12.86 -15.60 5.63
N ASN A 117 -13.50 -14.48 5.28
CA ASN A 117 -14.52 -13.82 6.09
C ASN A 117 -15.42 -12.91 5.24
N SER A 118 -16.49 -13.50 4.69
CA SER A 118 -17.40 -12.81 3.77
C SER A 118 -18.14 -11.62 4.38
N THR A 119 -18.28 -11.58 5.72
CA THR A 119 -18.96 -10.48 6.44
C THR A 119 -18.25 -9.14 6.25
N TYR A 120 -16.93 -9.13 6.08
CA TYR A 120 -16.17 -7.89 5.94
C TYR A 120 -16.08 -7.35 4.50
N VAL A 121 -16.57 -8.08 3.50
CA VAL A 121 -16.41 -7.72 2.07
C VAL A 121 -17.11 -6.40 1.72
N VAL A 122 -18.31 -6.17 2.25
CA VAL A 122 -19.09 -4.95 1.98
C VAL A 122 -18.40 -3.73 2.59
N LEU A 123 -18.01 -3.83 3.87
CA LEU A 123 -17.26 -2.79 4.56
C LEU A 123 -15.95 -2.50 3.83
N LEU A 124 -15.27 -3.55 3.38
CA LEU A 124 -14.01 -3.41 2.68
C LEU A 124 -14.15 -2.73 1.31
N SER A 125 -15.20 -3.07 0.57
CA SER A 125 -15.50 -2.45 -0.71
C SER A 125 -15.71 -0.94 -0.56
N ALA A 126 -16.37 -0.50 0.52
CA ALA A 126 -16.55 0.93 0.80
C ALA A 126 -15.22 1.64 1.08
N PHE A 127 -14.33 1.05 1.88
CA PHE A 127 -12.98 1.61 2.09
C PHE A 127 -12.18 1.71 0.79
N TYR A 128 -12.29 0.70 -0.07
CA TYR A 128 -11.60 0.66 -1.36
C TYR A 128 -12.08 1.77 -2.31
N LEU A 129 -13.37 2.09 -2.31
CA LEU A 129 -13.87 3.26 -3.04
C LEU A 129 -13.26 4.56 -2.53
N VAL A 130 -13.19 4.76 -1.21
CA VAL A 130 -12.57 5.95 -0.61
C VAL A 130 -11.09 6.05 -1.00
N ILE A 131 -10.35 4.95 -0.88
CA ILE A 131 -8.93 4.86 -1.24
C ILE A 131 -8.74 5.19 -2.73
N LEU A 132 -9.61 4.70 -3.63
CA LEU A 132 -9.56 5.02 -5.06
C LEU A 132 -9.84 6.50 -5.33
N ILE A 133 -10.85 7.08 -4.67
CA ILE A 133 -11.19 8.50 -4.80
C ILE A 133 -10.00 9.36 -4.35
N VAL A 134 -9.36 9.02 -3.22
CA VAL A 134 -8.16 9.72 -2.73
C VAL A 134 -7.00 9.58 -3.73
N ALA A 135 -6.73 8.37 -4.22
CA ALA A 135 -5.65 8.13 -5.18
C ALA A 135 -5.84 8.90 -6.49
N ILE A 136 -7.09 8.98 -7.00
CA ILE A 136 -7.43 9.72 -8.21
C ILE A 136 -7.41 11.23 -7.95
N GLY A 137 -7.95 11.69 -6.81
CA GLY A 137 -8.02 13.10 -6.43
C GLY A 137 -6.64 13.73 -6.27
N ILE A 138 -5.75 13.07 -5.53
CA ILE A 138 -4.35 13.49 -5.36
C ILE A 138 -3.67 13.65 -6.72
N LYS A 139 -3.94 12.72 -7.65
CA LYS A 139 -3.35 12.79 -8.97
C LYS A 139 -3.81 14.02 -9.76
N ILE A 140 -5.11 14.34 -9.72
CA ILE A 140 -5.65 15.52 -10.42
C ILE A 140 -4.90 16.78 -9.96
N GLU A 141 -4.65 16.90 -8.66
CA GLU A 141 -3.92 18.03 -8.07
C GLU A 141 -2.45 18.09 -8.56
N THR A 142 -1.76 16.95 -8.62
CA THR A 142 -0.36 16.90 -9.11
C THR A 142 -0.18 17.16 -10.62
N ASN A 143 -1.24 17.08 -11.43
CA ASN A 143 -1.19 17.40 -12.87
C ASN A 143 -1.50 18.87 -13.17
N VAL A 144 -2.00 19.62 -12.19
CA VAL A 144 -2.36 21.04 -12.32
C VAL A 144 -1.22 21.96 -11.87
N LEU A 145 -0.23 21.41 -11.15
CA LEU A 145 1.03 22.05 -10.73
C LEU A 145 2.19 21.62 -11.63
#